data_AF-A0A510Y8Y3-F1
#
_entry.id   AF-A0A510Y8Y3-F1
#
_cell.length_a   1.000
_cell.length_b   1.000
_cell.length_c   1.000
_cell.angle_alpha   90.00
_cell.angle_beta   90.00
_cell.angle_gamma   90.00
#
_symmetry.space_group_name_H-M   'P 1'
#
loop_
_entity.id
_entity.type
_entity.pdbx_description
1 polymer ?
#
loop_
_entity_poly.entity_id
_entity_poly.type
_entity_poly.pdbx_seq_one_letter_code
_entity_poly.pdbx_strand_id
1 'polypeptide(L)'
;MKWQSASECGEMLSEAATQALIQEVALSPKPGLVDKYQNGSHTDLNYRLMYRSAEALQNSFYHIAKRAYEAELNQALREDIGQIGRVAEKNMFLATEGVNTHKGAIWALGLFTAVMASMNSEEISRKRLARLVGGLALLKDPSAGAAKTNGRQAEIQYNISGAKGEAGSGFPHVTEVGLPMLWNSRKKGFTEKTSRLNTLVAIMASLSDTCVLHRAGSEALASMHDKASLILLSGGVAYKDGRDLLLELDKELIEKNASPGGCADMLAATLYIDAVCFNSLKTSNDLKYLRKEKHIHEYTHAGVSR
;
A
#
# COMPACT_ATOMS: atom_id res chain seq x y z
N MET A 1 5.19 -15.25 -11.13
CA MET A 1 5.17 -16.63 -10.56
C MET A 1 4.02 -17.39 -11.20
N LYS A 2 4.15 -18.69 -11.43
CA LYS A 2 3.03 -19.57 -11.83
C LYS A 2 2.69 -20.49 -10.68
N TRP A 3 1.44 -20.45 -10.22
CA TRP A 3 0.90 -21.27 -9.14
C TRP A 3 0.17 -22.49 -9.72
N GLN A 4 0.29 -23.63 -9.05
CA GLN A 4 -0.25 -24.92 -9.48
C GLN A 4 -1.72 -25.12 -9.11
N SER A 5 -2.23 -24.32 -8.16
CA SER A 5 -3.62 -24.37 -7.74
C SER A 5 -4.12 -23.02 -7.25
N ALA A 6 -5.45 -22.86 -7.22
CA ALA A 6 -6.10 -21.69 -6.64
C ALA A 6 -5.81 -21.52 -5.13
N SER A 7 -5.59 -22.61 -4.39
CA SER A 7 -5.23 -22.52 -2.95
C SER A 7 -3.82 -21.99 -2.78
N GLU A 8 -2.85 -22.54 -3.53
CA GLU A 8 -1.46 -22.09 -3.49
C GLU A 8 -1.35 -20.61 -3.90
N CYS A 9 -2.04 -20.22 -4.98
CA CYS A 9 -2.12 -18.82 -5.40
C CYS A 9 -2.70 -17.94 -4.28
N GLY A 10 -3.79 -18.39 -3.66
CA GLY A 10 -4.44 -17.72 -2.54
C GLY A 10 -3.50 -17.49 -1.36
N GLU A 11 -2.82 -18.55 -0.92
CA GLU A 11 -1.86 -18.52 0.19
C GLU A 11 -0.74 -17.53 -0.11
N MET A 12 -0.07 -17.68 -1.25
CA MET A 12 1.11 -16.89 -1.61
C MET A 12 0.79 -15.39 -1.80
N LEU A 13 -0.30 -15.07 -2.51
CA LEU A 13 -0.67 -13.67 -2.74
C LEU A 13 -1.22 -12.99 -1.49
N SER A 14 -1.97 -13.72 -0.65
CA SER A 14 -2.48 -13.16 0.61
C SER A 14 -1.38 -12.90 1.63
N GLU A 15 -0.40 -13.80 1.74
CA GLU A 15 0.78 -13.60 2.59
C GLU A 15 1.60 -12.41 2.10
N ALA A 16 1.87 -12.31 0.80
CA ALA A 16 2.61 -11.17 0.23
C ALA A 16 1.88 -9.84 0.44
N ALA A 17 0.56 -9.79 0.26
CA ALA A 17 -0.25 -8.59 0.49
C ALA A 17 -0.20 -8.17 1.96
N THR A 18 -0.36 -9.12 2.89
CA THR A 18 -0.32 -8.88 4.33
C THR A 18 1.06 -8.39 4.77
N GLN A 19 2.12 -9.02 4.27
CA GLN A 19 3.50 -8.61 4.55
C GLN A 19 3.81 -7.22 4.01
N ALA A 20 3.28 -6.85 2.84
CA ALA A 20 3.46 -5.51 2.30
C ALA A 20 2.84 -4.43 3.21
N LEU A 21 1.64 -4.69 3.77
CA LEU A 21 1.00 -3.80 4.74
C LEU A 21 1.80 -3.70 6.05
N ILE A 22 2.29 -4.83 6.56
CA ILE A 22 3.13 -4.85 7.77
C ILE A 22 4.44 -4.09 7.52
N GLN A 23 5.08 -4.30 6.38
CA GLN A 23 6.34 -3.63 6.01
C GLN A 23 6.15 -2.11 5.82
N GLU A 24 5.00 -1.69 5.30
CA GLU A 24 4.61 -0.27 5.20
C GLU A 24 4.57 0.36 6.60
N VAL A 25 3.80 -0.22 7.53
CA VAL A 25 3.65 0.38 8.88
C VAL A 25 4.93 0.25 9.71
N ALA A 26 5.73 -0.78 9.44
CA ALA A 26 7.01 -1.01 10.10
C ALA A 26 8.14 -0.06 9.66
N LEU A 27 7.96 0.70 8.58
CA LEU A 27 8.93 1.66 8.08
C LEU A 27 8.94 2.91 8.97
N SER A 28 10.11 3.49 9.27
CA SER A 28 10.20 4.69 10.11
C SER A 28 11.47 5.52 9.84
N PRO A 29 11.42 6.86 9.92
CA PRO A 29 10.23 7.67 10.18
C PRO A 29 9.34 7.78 8.92
N LYS A 30 8.02 7.80 9.07
CA LYS A 30 7.09 8.07 7.96
C LYS A 30 6.39 9.42 8.15
N PRO A 31 6.71 10.44 7.34
CA PRO A 31 6.20 11.79 7.54
C PRO A 31 4.67 11.88 7.69
N GLY A 32 4.18 12.35 8.85
CA GLY A 32 2.75 12.54 9.14
C GLY A 32 1.91 11.26 9.19
N LEU A 33 2.54 10.09 9.12
CA LEU A 33 1.92 8.77 9.13
C LEU A 33 2.21 8.03 10.44
N VAL A 34 1.39 7.03 10.74
CA VAL A 34 1.69 6.08 11.81
C VAL A 34 2.88 5.22 11.42
N ASP A 35 3.86 5.09 12.31
CA ASP A 35 5.01 4.21 12.18
C ASP A 35 5.35 3.48 13.49
N LYS A 36 6.53 2.84 13.60
CA LYS A 36 6.93 2.10 14.80
C LYS A 36 7.14 2.98 16.03
N TYR A 37 7.44 4.26 15.84
CA TYR A 37 7.88 5.16 16.89
C TYR A 37 6.80 6.18 17.26
N GLN A 38 5.87 6.50 16.35
CA GLN A 38 4.84 7.50 16.58
C GLN A 38 3.53 7.23 15.80
N ASN A 39 2.49 7.98 16.15
CA ASN A 39 1.19 7.93 15.51
C ASN A 39 1.03 8.96 14.36
N GLY A 40 2.07 9.74 14.07
CA GLY A 40 2.02 10.83 13.11
C GLY A 40 0.90 11.82 13.44
N SER A 41 0.09 12.17 12.44
CA SER A 41 -1.02 13.13 12.58
C SER A 41 -2.29 12.53 13.20
N HIS A 42 -2.26 11.30 13.72
CA HIS A 42 -3.45 10.62 14.25
C HIS A 42 -3.45 10.53 15.78
N THR A 43 -4.65 10.63 16.36
CA THR A 43 -4.89 10.41 17.79
C THR A 43 -5.59 9.08 18.07
N ASP A 44 -6.26 8.52 17.06
CA ASP A 44 -7.08 7.31 17.08
C ASP A 44 -6.37 6.09 16.47
N LEU A 45 -5.20 6.29 15.84
CA LEU A 45 -4.46 5.25 15.14
C LEU A 45 -3.05 5.08 15.71
N ASN A 46 -2.56 3.84 15.77
CA ASN A 46 -1.20 3.51 16.21
C ASN A 46 -0.67 2.26 15.52
N TYR A 47 0.63 2.00 15.67
CA TYR A 47 1.31 0.84 15.05
C TYR A 47 0.59 -0.49 15.29
N ARG A 48 0.12 -0.73 16.52
CA ARG A 48 -0.54 -1.98 16.90
C ARG A 48 -1.88 -2.16 16.19
N LEU A 49 -2.68 -1.10 16.05
CA LEU A 49 -3.93 -1.14 15.31
C LEU A 49 -3.70 -1.39 13.81
N MET A 50 -2.70 -0.74 13.23
CA MET A 50 -2.31 -0.96 11.83
C MET A 50 -1.84 -2.40 11.61
N TYR A 51 -1.01 -2.95 12.49
CA TYR A 51 -0.58 -4.34 12.42
C TYR A 51 -1.77 -5.32 12.50
N ARG A 52 -2.64 -5.17 13.51
CA ARG A 52 -3.87 -5.98 13.65
C ARG A 52 -4.77 -5.89 12.41
N SER A 53 -4.87 -4.69 11.84
CA SER A 53 -5.62 -4.48 10.61
C SER A 53 -5.03 -5.26 9.44
N ALA A 54 -3.70 -5.28 9.28
CA ALA A 54 -3.06 -6.05 8.20
C ALA A 54 -3.37 -7.54 8.32
N GLU A 55 -3.25 -8.12 9.52
CA GLU A 55 -3.55 -9.53 9.79
C GLU A 55 -5.02 -9.87 9.47
N ALA A 56 -5.96 -9.01 9.90
CA ALA A 56 -7.39 -9.21 9.66
C ALA A 56 -7.77 -9.22 8.17
N LEU A 57 -6.93 -8.65 7.30
CA LEU A 57 -7.17 -8.56 5.86
C LEU A 57 -6.66 -9.78 5.08
N GLN A 58 -5.77 -10.59 5.65
CA GLN A 58 -5.14 -11.72 4.96
C GLN A 58 -6.17 -12.65 4.32
N ASN A 59 -7.20 -13.05 5.06
CA ASN A 59 -8.21 -13.98 4.56
C ASN A 59 -9.00 -13.39 3.37
N SER A 60 -9.21 -12.08 3.35
CA SER A 60 -9.91 -11.42 2.22
C SER A 60 -9.05 -11.43 0.97
N PHE A 61 -7.74 -11.18 1.09
CA PHE A 61 -6.81 -11.33 -0.04
C PHE A 61 -6.74 -12.77 -0.54
N TYR A 62 -6.79 -13.76 0.35
CA TYR A 62 -6.85 -15.18 -0.03
C TYR A 62 -8.09 -15.45 -0.89
N HIS A 63 -9.26 -14.97 -0.47
CA HIS A 63 -10.50 -15.15 -1.21
C HIS A 63 -10.51 -14.42 -2.55
N ILE A 64 -9.95 -13.20 -2.64
CA ILE A 64 -9.79 -12.48 -3.91
C ILE A 64 -8.92 -13.28 -4.87
N ALA A 65 -7.74 -13.71 -4.42
CA ALA A 65 -6.81 -14.50 -5.24
C ALA A 65 -7.44 -15.81 -5.71
N LYS A 66 -8.05 -16.58 -4.78
CA LYS A 66 -8.70 -17.85 -5.11
C LYS A 66 -9.84 -17.68 -6.12
N ARG A 67 -10.65 -16.61 -5.98
CA ARG A 67 -11.75 -16.32 -6.91
C ARG A 67 -11.24 -15.89 -8.28
N ALA A 68 -10.14 -15.15 -8.31
CA ALA A 68 -9.58 -14.61 -9.54
C ALA A 68 -8.64 -15.58 -10.27
N TYR A 69 -8.18 -16.67 -9.63
CA TYR A 69 -7.25 -17.63 -10.21
C TYR A 69 -7.69 -18.13 -11.59
N GLU A 70 -6.92 -17.78 -12.62
CA GLU A 70 -7.19 -18.10 -14.04
C GLU A 70 -8.57 -17.65 -14.56
N ALA A 71 -9.25 -16.75 -13.84
CA ALA A 71 -10.53 -16.19 -14.24
C ALA A 71 -10.34 -15.06 -15.25
N GLU A 72 -11.32 -14.85 -16.12
CA GLU A 72 -11.34 -13.67 -16.99
C GLU A 72 -11.55 -12.37 -16.19
N LEU A 73 -10.84 -11.31 -16.58
CA LEU A 73 -11.01 -9.97 -16.02
C LEU A 73 -12.26 -9.31 -16.61
N ASN A 74 -13.42 -9.64 -16.05
CA ASN A 74 -14.72 -9.19 -16.53
C ASN A 74 -15.60 -8.62 -15.39
N GLN A 75 -16.81 -8.20 -15.75
CA GLN A 75 -17.77 -7.57 -14.84
C GLN A 75 -18.14 -8.49 -13.65
N ALA A 76 -18.31 -9.79 -13.88
CA ALA A 76 -18.63 -10.74 -12.82
C ALA A 76 -17.48 -10.85 -11.80
N LEU A 77 -16.24 -10.94 -12.27
CA LEU A 77 -15.09 -10.93 -11.37
C LEU A 77 -15.01 -9.62 -10.57
N ARG A 78 -15.27 -8.47 -11.22
CA ARG A 78 -15.24 -7.16 -10.55
C ARG A 78 -16.25 -7.07 -9.41
N GLU A 79 -17.46 -7.60 -9.59
CA GLU A 79 -18.51 -7.62 -8.57
C GLU A 79 -18.15 -8.54 -7.40
N ASP A 80 -17.63 -9.73 -7.70
CA ASP A 80 -17.22 -10.71 -6.69
C ASP A 80 -16.09 -10.19 -5.80
N ILE A 81 -15.01 -9.63 -6.40
CA ILE A 81 -13.93 -9.04 -5.61
C ILE A 81 -14.40 -7.78 -4.88
N GLY A 82 -15.39 -7.06 -5.41
CA GLY A 82 -16.05 -5.94 -4.73
C GLY A 82 -16.79 -6.39 -3.47
N GLN A 83 -17.51 -7.51 -3.55
CA GLN A 83 -18.15 -8.13 -2.38
C GLN A 83 -17.13 -8.55 -1.33
N ILE A 84 -16.06 -9.23 -1.75
CA ILE A 84 -14.99 -9.64 -0.83
C ILE A 84 -14.31 -8.41 -0.20
N GLY A 85 -14.07 -7.35 -0.98
CA GLY A 85 -13.50 -6.09 -0.48
C GLY A 85 -14.38 -5.41 0.58
N ARG A 86 -15.71 -5.41 0.40
CA ARG A 86 -16.64 -4.90 1.44
C ARG A 86 -16.62 -5.74 2.71
N VAL A 87 -16.43 -7.06 2.61
CA VAL A 87 -16.21 -7.92 3.79
C VAL A 87 -14.88 -7.58 4.45
N ALA A 88 -13.83 -7.35 3.67
CA ALA A 88 -12.52 -6.93 4.14
C ALA A 88 -12.60 -5.62 4.95
N GLU A 89 -13.34 -4.62 4.44
CA GLU A 89 -13.58 -3.36 5.16
C GLU A 89 -14.28 -3.59 6.51
N LYS A 90 -15.32 -4.44 6.55
CA LYS A 90 -16.01 -4.77 7.81
C LYS A 90 -15.08 -5.45 8.82
N ASN A 91 -14.27 -6.40 8.35
CA ASN A 91 -13.32 -7.11 9.20
C ASN A 91 -12.21 -6.18 9.72
N MET A 92 -11.73 -5.27 8.87
CA MET A 92 -10.81 -4.21 9.26
C MET A 92 -11.39 -3.38 10.40
N PHE A 93 -12.59 -2.80 10.22
CA PHE A 93 -13.25 -2.00 11.25
C PHE A 93 -13.49 -2.78 12.54
N LEU A 94 -13.88 -4.05 12.46
CA LEU A 94 -14.06 -4.90 13.65
C LEU A 94 -12.73 -5.11 14.39
N ALA A 95 -11.65 -5.39 13.66
CA ALA A 95 -10.33 -5.63 14.23
C ALA A 95 -9.69 -4.37 14.84
N THR A 96 -10.12 -3.19 14.39
CA THR A 96 -9.59 -1.88 14.79
C THR A 96 -10.58 -1.04 15.59
N GLU A 97 -11.61 -1.66 16.17
CA GLU A 97 -12.56 -1.01 17.08
C GLU A 97 -13.25 0.22 16.45
N GLY A 98 -13.50 0.14 15.14
CA GLY A 98 -14.16 1.19 14.36
C GLY A 98 -13.22 2.21 13.70
N VAL A 99 -11.90 2.10 13.89
CA VAL A 99 -10.92 3.03 13.29
C VAL A 99 -10.65 2.68 11.84
N ASN A 100 -10.70 3.67 10.95
CA ASN A 100 -10.38 3.49 9.53
C ASN A 100 -8.86 3.42 9.31
N THR A 101 -8.36 2.29 8.83
CA THR A 101 -6.92 2.03 8.66
C THR A 101 -6.54 1.88 7.19
N HIS A 102 -6.71 0.69 6.64
CA HIS A 102 -6.21 0.26 5.33
C HIS A 102 -7.28 0.29 4.23
N LYS A 103 -8.30 1.15 4.34
CA LYS A 103 -9.42 1.14 3.39
C LYS A 103 -8.99 1.39 1.94
N GLY A 104 -8.04 2.29 1.70
CA GLY A 104 -7.50 2.51 0.35
C GLY A 104 -6.60 1.34 -0.09
N ALA A 105 -5.77 0.81 0.80
CA ALA A 105 -4.96 -0.36 0.52
C ALA A 105 -5.77 -1.63 0.20
N ILE A 106 -6.92 -1.87 0.86
CA ILE A 106 -7.84 -2.99 0.53
C ILE A 106 -8.19 -2.95 -0.96
N TRP A 107 -8.48 -1.76 -1.46
CA TRP A 107 -8.87 -1.59 -2.85
C TRP A 107 -7.69 -1.72 -3.80
N ALA A 108 -6.57 -1.05 -3.53
CA ALA A 108 -5.39 -1.12 -4.38
C ALA A 108 -4.82 -2.54 -4.45
N LEU A 109 -4.50 -3.14 -3.29
CA LEU A 109 -3.97 -4.50 -3.22
C LEU A 109 -5.00 -5.51 -3.73
N GLY A 110 -6.29 -5.34 -3.45
CA GLY A 110 -7.34 -6.25 -3.96
C GLY A 110 -7.41 -6.31 -5.49
N LEU A 111 -7.33 -5.16 -6.17
CA LEU A 111 -7.28 -5.12 -7.63
C LEU A 111 -6.01 -5.78 -8.19
N PHE A 112 -4.86 -5.48 -7.58
CA PHE A 112 -3.60 -6.12 -7.97
C PHE A 112 -3.63 -7.63 -7.74
N THR A 113 -4.11 -8.10 -6.59
CA THR A 113 -4.29 -9.53 -6.27
C THR A 113 -5.17 -10.22 -7.30
N ALA A 114 -6.30 -9.61 -7.69
CA ALA A 114 -7.18 -10.18 -8.70
C ALA A 114 -6.47 -10.33 -10.05
N VAL A 115 -5.78 -9.29 -10.52
CA VAL A 115 -5.05 -9.35 -11.80
C VAL A 115 -3.91 -10.35 -11.76
N MET A 116 -3.15 -10.40 -10.67
CA MET A 116 -2.05 -11.35 -10.53
C MET A 116 -2.52 -12.80 -10.55
N ALA A 117 -3.59 -13.11 -9.82
CA ALA A 117 -4.18 -14.46 -9.81
C ALA A 117 -4.81 -14.84 -11.15
N SER A 118 -5.54 -13.92 -11.79
CA SER A 118 -6.14 -14.12 -13.12
C SER A 118 -5.11 -14.45 -14.18
N MET A 119 -3.97 -13.76 -14.15
CA MET A 119 -2.93 -13.99 -15.14
C MET A 119 -2.17 -15.29 -14.92
N ASN A 120 -1.95 -15.70 -13.66
CA ASN A 120 -1.17 -16.87 -13.27
C ASN A 120 0.10 -17.08 -14.13
N SER A 121 0.88 -16.01 -14.33
CA SER A 121 1.96 -15.99 -15.31
C SER A 121 3.32 -15.70 -14.66
N GLU A 122 4.36 -16.32 -15.20
CA GLU A 122 5.73 -16.12 -14.74
C GLU A 122 6.24 -14.71 -15.05
N GLU A 123 5.79 -14.12 -16.16
CA GLU A 123 6.28 -12.84 -16.64
C GLU A 123 5.16 -11.83 -16.88
N ILE A 124 5.33 -10.64 -16.31
CA ILE A 124 4.45 -9.51 -16.54
C ILE A 124 5.25 -8.21 -16.63
N SER A 125 5.09 -7.49 -17.74
CA SER A 125 5.64 -6.14 -17.84
C SER A 125 4.78 -5.16 -17.04
N ARG A 126 5.41 -4.12 -16.46
CA ARG A 126 4.71 -3.05 -15.74
C ARG A 126 3.56 -2.44 -16.57
N LYS A 127 3.80 -2.22 -17.87
CA LYS A 127 2.79 -1.73 -18.82
C LYS A 127 1.59 -2.68 -18.97
N ARG A 128 1.82 -4.00 -18.98
CA ARG A 128 0.73 -4.98 -19.04
C ARG A 128 -0.05 -5.02 -17.73
N LEU A 129 0.64 -4.98 -16.59
CA LEU A 129 0.02 -4.92 -15.27
C LEU A 129 -0.88 -3.68 -15.14
N ALA A 130 -0.35 -2.49 -15.42
CA ALA A 130 -1.09 -1.23 -15.35
C ALA A 130 -2.37 -1.27 -16.20
N ARG A 131 -2.27 -1.77 -17.44
CA ARG A 131 -3.43 -1.87 -18.33
C ARG A 131 -4.53 -2.78 -17.77
N LEU A 132 -4.17 -3.95 -17.27
CA LEU A 132 -5.14 -4.93 -16.79
C LEU A 132 -5.81 -4.48 -15.49
N VAL A 133 -5.02 -3.92 -14.58
CA VAL A 133 -5.53 -3.36 -13.33
C VAL A 133 -6.41 -2.14 -13.58
N GLY A 134 -6.00 -1.25 -14.49
CA GLY A 134 -6.83 -0.12 -14.92
C GLY A 134 -8.13 -0.56 -15.58
N GLY A 135 -8.08 -1.55 -16.47
CA GLY A 135 -9.26 -2.13 -17.09
C GLY A 135 -10.25 -2.70 -16.06
N LEU A 136 -9.76 -3.47 -15.10
CA LEU A 136 -10.58 -4.01 -14.02
C LEU A 136 -11.15 -2.90 -13.11
N ALA A 137 -10.36 -1.87 -12.81
CA ALA A 137 -10.77 -0.75 -11.97
C ALA A 137 -11.89 0.11 -12.60
N LEU A 138 -11.91 0.21 -13.94
CA LEU A 138 -12.92 0.95 -14.70
C LEU A 138 -14.27 0.22 -14.78
N LEU A 139 -14.30 -1.09 -14.52
CA LEU A 139 -15.54 -1.84 -14.40
C LEU A 139 -16.31 -1.37 -13.15
N LYS A 140 -17.62 -1.15 -13.32
CA LYS A 140 -18.48 -0.64 -12.25
C LYS A 140 -18.72 -1.73 -11.22
N ASP A 141 -18.96 -1.33 -9.97
CA ASP A 141 -19.48 -2.20 -8.93
C ASP A 141 -20.84 -1.63 -8.52
N PRO A 142 -21.96 -2.20 -9.02
CA PRO A 142 -23.29 -1.69 -8.72
C PRO A 142 -23.62 -1.70 -7.23
N SER A 143 -22.95 -2.57 -6.46
CA SER A 143 -23.10 -2.68 -5.00
C SER A 143 -22.20 -1.73 -4.23
N ALA A 144 -21.31 -0.98 -4.90
CA ALA A 144 -20.56 0.10 -4.28
C ALA A 144 -21.52 1.28 -4.02
N GLY A 145 -22.07 1.32 -2.81
CA GLY A 145 -22.98 2.38 -2.40
C GLY A 145 -22.33 3.78 -2.50
N ALA A 146 -23.19 4.81 -2.57
CA ALA A 146 -22.78 6.21 -2.57
C ALA A 146 -22.33 6.70 -1.18
N ALA A 147 -21.50 5.92 -0.48
CA ALA A 147 -21.00 6.29 0.83
C ALA A 147 -20.18 7.57 0.73
N LYS A 148 -20.53 8.59 1.54
CA LYS A 148 -19.74 9.80 1.69
C LYS A 148 -18.44 9.44 2.43
N THR A 149 -17.35 9.28 1.68
CA THR A 149 -16.01 9.14 2.26
C THR A 149 -15.28 10.48 2.25
N ASN A 150 -14.34 10.65 3.18
CA ASN A 150 -13.44 11.81 3.22
C ASN A 150 -12.74 12.02 1.87
N GLY A 151 -12.27 10.93 1.24
CA GLY A 151 -11.66 10.97 -0.08
C GLY A 151 -12.61 11.49 -1.15
N ARG A 152 -13.89 11.06 -1.15
CA ARG A 152 -14.88 11.55 -2.11
C ARG A 152 -15.21 13.04 -1.92
N GLN A 153 -15.21 13.52 -0.67
CA GLN A 153 -15.39 14.93 -0.39
C GLN A 153 -14.21 15.76 -0.93
N ALA A 154 -12.97 15.31 -0.70
CA ALA A 154 -11.78 15.95 -1.25
C ALA A 154 -11.75 15.94 -2.78
N GLU A 155 -12.13 14.83 -3.43
CA GLU A 155 -12.27 14.75 -4.89
C GLU A 155 -13.18 15.84 -5.45
N ILE A 156 -14.35 16.04 -4.83
CA ILE A 156 -15.34 17.03 -5.24
C ILE A 156 -14.84 18.45 -4.96
N GLN A 157 -14.31 18.69 -3.75
CA GLN A 157 -13.87 20.02 -3.32
C GLN A 157 -12.69 20.55 -4.14
N TYR A 158 -11.73 19.68 -4.45
CA TYR A 158 -10.49 20.06 -5.12
C TYR A 158 -10.45 19.70 -6.62
N ASN A 159 -11.54 19.14 -7.16
CA ASN A 159 -11.66 18.72 -8.56
C ASN A 159 -10.50 17.80 -9.01
N ILE A 160 -10.22 16.77 -8.22
CA ILE A 160 -9.18 15.77 -8.50
C ILE A 160 -9.80 14.37 -8.66
N SER A 161 -9.08 13.49 -9.35
CA SER A 161 -9.57 12.15 -9.68
C SER A 161 -9.53 11.14 -8.51
N GLY A 162 -8.72 11.42 -7.49
CA GLY A 162 -8.56 10.58 -6.29
C GLY A 162 -8.17 9.13 -6.57
N ALA A 163 -8.48 8.24 -5.63
CA ALA A 163 -8.12 6.81 -5.73
C ALA A 163 -8.77 6.12 -6.95
N LYS A 164 -9.96 6.57 -7.39
CA LYS A 164 -10.63 6.02 -8.60
C LYS A 164 -9.85 6.35 -9.87
N GLY A 165 -9.38 7.58 -9.99
CA GLY A 165 -8.55 8.00 -11.11
C GLY A 165 -7.21 7.30 -11.14
N GLU A 166 -6.57 7.17 -9.97
CA GLU A 166 -5.30 6.45 -9.82
C GLU A 166 -5.46 5.00 -10.30
N ALA A 167 -6.48 4.30 -9.79
CA ALA A 167 -6.77 2.92 -10.17
C ALA A 167 -7.11 2.78 -11.66
N GLY A 168 -8.00 3.62 -12.20
CA GLY A 168 -8.41 3.59 -13.61
C GLY A 168 -7.28 3.90 -14.59
N SER A 169 -6.27 4.65 -14.13
CA SER A 169 -5.03 4.94 -14.89
C SER A 169 -3.97 3.84 -14.75
N GLY A 170 -4.27 2.76 -14.01
CA GLY A 170 -3.38 1.63 -13.80
C GLY A 170 -2.34 1.83 -12.70
N PHE A 171 -2.62 2.70 -11.71
CA PHE A 171 -1.75 3.04 -10.58
C PHE A 171 -0.36 3.56 -11.01
N PRO A 172 -0.27 4.70 -11.72
CA PRO A 172 1.02 5.28 -12.13
C PRO A 172 1.98 5.51 -10.95
N HIS A 173 1.49 5.83 -9.75
CA HIS A 173 2.35 6.00 -8.58
C HIS A 173 2.93 4.67 -8.07
N VAL A 174 2.34 3.53 -8.43
CA VAL A 174 2.93 2.20 -8.20
C VAL A 174 3.86 1.84 -9.36
N THR A 175 3.38 1.91 -10.60
CA THR A 175 4.08 1.31 -11.75
C THR A 175 5.19 2.19 -12.32
N GLU A 176 5.04 3.51 -12.28
CA GLU A 176 5.98 4.46 -12.89
C GLU A 176 6.76 5.31 -11.88
N VAL A 177 6.30 5.41 -10.64
CA VAL A 177 7.02 6.13 -9.57
C VAL A 177 7.62 5.17 -8.54
N GLY A 178 6.76 4.40 -7.87
CA GLY A 178 7.15 3.55 -6.74
C GLY A 178 8.16 2.46 -7.13
N LEU A 179 7.79 1.57 -8.05
CA LEU A 179 8.67 0.47 -8.49
C LEU A 179 10.02 0.98 -9.04
N PRO A 180 10.06 1.99 -9.94
CA PRO A 180 11.34 2.54 -10.40
C PRO A 180 12.22 3.12 -9.29
N MET A 181 11.64 3.86 -8.33
CA MET A 181 12.41 4.43 -7.22
C MET A 181 12.99 3.33 -6.31
N LEU A 182 12.18 2.32 -5.99
CA LEU A 182 12.58 1.19 -5.17
C LEU A 182 13.76 0.44 -5.80
N TRP A 183 13.64 0.10 -7.09
CA TRP A 183 14.69 -0.63 -7.81
C TRP A 183 15.95 0.19 -8.02
N ASN A 184 15.82 1.48 -8.33
CA ASN A 184 16.97 2.37 -8.48
C ASN A 184 17.73 2.52 -7.16
N SER A 185 17.02 2.66 -6.03
CA SER A 185 17.65 2.72 -4.71
C SER A 185 18.41 1.44 -4.38
N ARG A 186 17.82 0.27 -4.65
CA ARG A 186 18.50 -1.02 -4.49
C ARG A 186 19.72 -1.17 -5.41
N LYS A 187 19.60 -0.75 -6.68
CA LYS A 187 20.71 -0.78 -7.65
C LYS A 187 21.89 0.08 -7.20
N LYS A 188 21.63 1.17 -6.47
CA LYS A 188 22.65 2.02 -5.84
C LYS A 188 23.26 1.40 -4.56
N GLY A 189 22.81 0.21 -4.15
CA GLY A 189 23.31 -0.48 -2.96
C GLY A 189 22.72 0.06 -1.64
N PHE A 190 21.63 0.83 -1.70
CA PHE A 190 20.97 1.32 -0.49
C PHE A 190 20.25 0.20 0.25
N THR A 191 20.17 0.32 1.58
CA THR A 191 19.43 -0.64 2.42
C THR A 191 17.95 -0.70 2.03
N GLU A 192 17.26 -1.79 2.36
CA GLU A 192 15.80 -1.88 2.16
C GLU A 192 15.05 -0.74 2.83
N LYS A 193 15.43 -0.39 4.06
CA LYS A 193 14.84 0.74 4.79
C LYS A 193 14.98 2.04 3.99
N THR A 194 16.18 2.35 3.52
CA THR A 194 16.46 3.55 2.72
C THR A 194 15.71 3.53 1.39
N SER A 195 15.67 2.39 0.72
CA SER A 195 15.01 2.23 -0.58
C SER A 195 13.49 2.41 -0.47
N ARG A 196 12.88 1.89 0.59
CA ARG A 196 11.44 2.05 0.86
C ARG A 196 11.09 3.47 1.30
N LEU A 197 11.95 4.12 2.10
CA LEU A 197 11.78 5.54 2.43
C LEU A 197 11.89 6.44 1.19
N ASN A 198 12.88 6.23 0.34
CA ASN A 198 12.98 6.97 -0.93
C ASN A 198 11.75 6.74 -1.82
N THR A 199 11.22 5.52 -1.82
CA THR A 199 9.99 5.18 -2.54
C THR A 199 8.78 5.95 -2.01
N LEU A 200 8.61 6.01 -0.68
CA LEU A 200 7.56 6.81 -0.05
C LEU A 200 7.68 8.29 -0.42
N VAL A 201 8.88 8.86 -0.31
CA VAL A 201 9.16 10.25 -0.65
C VAL A 201 8.87 10.53 -2.13
N ALA A 202 9.22 9.61 -3.04
CA ALA A 202 8.92 9.75 -4.46
C ALA A 202 7.42 9.79 -4.75
N ILE A 203 6.63 8.96 -4.05
CA ILE A 203 5.17 8.98 -4.14
C ILE A 203 4.61 10.29 -3.57
N MET A 204 5.11 10.73 -2.40
CA MET A 204 4.71 12.00 -1.77
C MET A 204 5.02 13.21 -2.65
N ALA A 205 6.05 13.17 -3.49
CA ALA A 205 6.43 14.30 -4.34
C ALA A 205 5.41 14.60 -5.47
N SER A 206 4.50 13.68 -5.79
CA SER A 206 3.58 13.86 -6.93
C SER A 206 2.13 13.43 -6.68
N LEU A 207 1.86 12.58 -5.69
CA LEU A 207 0.51 12.07 -5.48
C LEU A 207 -0.41 13.18 -4.94
N SER A 208 -1.53 13.40 -5.62
CA SER A 208 -2.63 14.25 -5.12
C SER A 208 -3.39 13.53 -4.00
N ASP A 209 -2.77 13.46 -2.82
CA ASP A 209 -3.24 12.68 -1.69
C ASP A 209 -4.53 13.26 -1.10
N THR A 210 -5.64 12.55 -1.27
CA THR A 210 -6.96 12.97 -0.78
C THR A 210 -7.04 13.03 0.74
N CYS A 211 -6.21 12.27 1.48
CA CYS A 211 -6.18 12.32 2.94
C CYS A 211 -5.51 13.61 3.43
N VAL A 212 -4.44 14.06 2.77
CA VAL A 212 -3.83 15.36 3.03
C VAL A 212 -4.80 16.49 2.70
N LEU A 213 -5.39 16.47 1.50
CA LEU A 213 -6.34 17.48 1.06
C LEU A 213 -7.55 17.62 2.00
N HIS A 214 -8.12 16.49 2.42
CA HIS A 214 -9.25 16.50 3.35
C HIS A 214 -8.89 17.07 4.73
N ARG A 215 -7.69 16.78 5.26
CA ARG A 215 -7.32 17.14 6.63
C ARG A 215 -6.66 18.51 6.75
N ALA A 216 -5.85 18.89 5.78
CA ALA A 216 -4.94 20.02 5.85
C ALA A 216 -4.96 20.91 4.59
N GLY A 217 -5.74 20.56 3.57
CA GLY A 217 -5.95 21.37 2.38
C GLY A 217 -4.81 21.37 1.36
N SER A 218 -4.99 22.17 0.32
CA SER A 218 -4.09 22.22 -0.85
C SER A 218 -2.72 22.82 -0.55
N GLU A 219 -2.62 23.74 0.42
CA GLU A 219 -1.34 24.33 0.84
C GLU A 219 -0.45 23.28 1.52
N ALA A 220 -1.03 22.44 2.38
CA ALA A 220 -0.29 21.34 3.00
C ALA A 220 0.15 20.30 1.96
N LEU A 221 -0.69 20.00 0.96
CA LEU A 221 -0.33 19.13 -0.15
C LEU A 221 0.84 19.70 -0.97
N ALA A 222 0.79 20.99 -1.31
CA ALA A 222 1.86 21.64 -2.06
C ALA A 222 3.19 21.64 -1.28
N SER A 223 3.17 21.97 0.01
CA SER A 223 4.39 21.89 0.83
C SER A 223 4.94 20.46 0.93
N MET A 224 4.08 19.45 1.05
CA MET A 224 4.50 18.05 1.02
C MET A 224 5.21 17.72 -0.30
N HIS A 225 4.67 18.15 -1.44
CA HIS A 225 5.27 17.93 -2.76
C HIS A 225 6.64 18.60 -2.88
N ASP A 226 6.74 19.87 -2.47
CA ASP A 226 7.97 20.67 -2.56
C ASP A 226 9.08 20.09 -1.68
N LYS A 227 8.77 19.76 -0.42
CA LYS A 227 9.75 19.19 0.51
C LYS A 227 10.15 17.77 0.12
N ALA A 228 9.21 16.94 -0.32
CA ALA A 228 9.54 15.61 -0.83
C ALA A 228 10.47 15.70 -2.06
N SER A 229 10.21 16.64 -2.96
CA SER A 229 11.08 16.90 -4.11
C SER A 229 12.49 17.35 -3.68
N LEU A 230 12.58 18.21 -2.67
CA LEU A 230 13.87 18.65 -2.12
C LEU A 230 14.67 17.49 -1.51
N ILE A 231 14.01 16.59 -0.75
CA ILE A 231 14.64 15.37 -0.22
C ILE A 231 15.24 14.52 -1.35
N LEU A 232 14.52 14.35 -2.46
CA LEU A 232 15.00 13.59 -3.62
C LEU A 232 16.19 14.28 -4.31
N LEU A 233 16.15 15.62 -4.45
CA LEU A 233 17.25 16.41 -5.01
C LEU A 233 18.52 16.32 -4.15
N SER A 234 18.39 16.18 -2.83
CA SER A 234 19.50 15.91 -1.90
C SER A 234 20.01 14.47 -1.94
N GLY A 235 19.61 13.67 -2.93
CA GLY A 235 20.02 12.27 -3.10
C GLY A 235 19.17 11.27 -2.31
N GLY A 236 18.04 11.71 -1.74
CA GLY A 236 17.16 10.91 -0.90
C GLY A 236 17.70 10.72 0.52
N VAL A 237 17.04 9.83 1.27
CA VAL A 237 17.30 9.59 2.70
C VAL A 237 18.59 8.79 2.97
N ALA A 238 19.33 8.44 1.90
CA ALA A 238 20.65 7.82 2.00
C ALA A 238 21.68 8.81 2.58
N TYR A 239 21.49 10.11 2.35
CA TYR A 239 22.40 11.17 2.77
C TYR A 239 21.85 11.91 3.98
N LYS A 240 22.73 12.59 4.73
CA LYS A 240 22.37 13.29 5.96
C LYS A 240 21.33 14.38 5.67
N ASP A 241 21.57 15.23 4.69
CA ASP A 241 20.69 16.34 4.33
C ASP A 241 19.27 15.85 3.99
N GLY A 242 19.16 14.75 3.21
CA GLY A 242 17.87 14.14 2.90
C GLY A 242 17.16 13.54 4.13
N ARG A 243 17.90 13.04 5.13
CA ARG A 243 17.29 12.58 6.39
C ARG A 243 16.83 13.73 7.27
N ASP A 244 17.59 14.81 7.33
CA ASP A 244 17.22 15.99 8.12
C ASP A 244 15.95 16.62 7.53
N LEU A 245 15.89 16.79 6.20
CA LEU A 245 14.69 17.24 5.49
C LEU A 245 13.48 16.32 5.68
N LEU A 246 13.69 15.00 5.76
CA LEU A 246 12.62 14.04 6.06
C LEU A 246 12.02 14.27 7.46
N LEU A 247 12.86 14.53 8.46
CA LEU A 247 12.42 14.83 9.82
C LEU A 247 11.70 16.19 9.90
N GLU A 248 12.16 17.18 9.13
CA GLU A 248 11.47 18.46 9.01
C GLU A 248 10.09 18.32 8.35
N LEU A 249 10.00 17.52 7.28
CA LEU A 249 8.73 17.22 6.63
C LEU A 249 7.78 16.48 7.58
N ASP A 250 8.28 15.51 8.35
CA ASP A 250 7.47 14.79 9.34
C ASP A 250 6.87 15.74 10.39
N LYS A 251 7.71 16.59 11.00
CA LYS A 251 7.26 17.59 11.96
C LYS A 251 6.20 18.51 11.36
N GLU A 252 6.43 19.02 10.15
CA GLU A 252 5.50 19.94 9.50
C GLU A 252 4.13 19.27 9.21
N LEU A 253 4.13 18.03 8.72
CA LEU A 253 2.88 17.32 8.45
C LEU A 253 2.09 17.05 9.73
N ILE A 254 2.77 16.72 10.83
CA ILE A 254 2.14 16.55 12.14
C ILE A 254 1.53 17.86 12.65
N GLU A 255 2.27 18.97 12.58
CA GLU A 255 1.80 20.31 12.99
C GLU A 255 0.57 20.75 12.17
N LYS A 256 0.55 20.44 10.87
CA LYS A 256 -0.57 20.73 9.97
C LYS A 256 -1.71 19.71 10.05
N ASN A 257 -1.59 18.68 10.89
CA ASN A 257 -2.52 17.55 10.96
C ASN A 257 -2.72 16.83 9.61
N ALA A 258 -1.72 16.92 8.72
CA ALA A 258 -1.72 16.32 7.40
C ALA A 258 -1.27 14.86 7.49
N SER A 259 -2.07 13.93 6.94
CA SER A 259 -1.70 12.52 6.91
C SER A 259 -1.70 11.98 5.47
N PRO A 260 -0.53 11.65 4.90
CA PRO A 260 -0.36 11.10 3.55
C PRO A 260 -0.86 9.65 3.38
N GLY A 261 -2.09 9.35 3.78
CA GLY A 261 -2.63 7.99 3.78
C GLY A 261 -2.69 7.35 2.38
N GLY A 262 -2.97 8.13 1.33
CA GLY A 262 -2.91 7.63 -0.03
C GLY A 262 -1.49 7.26 -0.45
N CYS A 263 -0.48 8.02 0.00
CA CYS A 263 0.93 7.70 -0.24
C CYS A 263 1.32 6.38 0.44
N ALA A 264 0.84 6.13 1.66
CA ALA A 264 1.02 4.86 2.38
C ALA A 264 0.41 3.67 1.62
N ASP A 265 -0.84 3.83 1.13
CA ASP A 265 -1.51 2.80 0.32
C ASP A 265 -0.72 2.46 -0.96
N MET A 266 -0.18 3.48 -1.64
CA MET A 266 0.65 3.29 -2.84
C MET A 266 2.00 2.65 -2.53
N LEU A 267 2.61 2.96 -1.38
CA LEU A 267 3.82 2.30 -0.91
C LEU A 267 3.53 0.80 -0.67
N ALA A 268 2.46 0.46 0.06
CA ALA A 268 2.08 -0.94 0.29
C ALA A 268 1.84 -1.68 -1.03
N ALA A 269 1.12 -1.08 -1.99
CA ALA A 269 0.90 -1.67 -3.30
C ALA A 269 2.22 -1.87 -4.08
N THR A 270 3.16 -0.94 -3.96
CA THR A 270 4.50 -1.04 -4.56
C THR A 270 5.28 -2.21 -3.98
N LEU A 271 5.33 -2.34 -2.64
CA LEU A 271 6.02 -3.44 -1.97
C LEU A 271 5.40 -4.79 -2.32
N TYR A 272 4.08 -4.84 -2.38
CA TYR A 272 3.34 -6.04 -2.78
C TYR A 272 3.72 -6.50 -4.19
N ILE A 273 3.63 -5.61 -5.18
CA ILE A 273 3.96 -5.93 -6.58
C ILE A 273 5.43 -6.29 -6.77
N ASP A 274 6.33 -5.58 -6.10
CA ASP A 274 7.74 -5.91 -6.10
C ASP A 274 8.00 -7.35 -5.61
N ALA A 275 7.37 -7.73 -4.50
CA ALA A 275 7.49 -9.07 -3.93
C ALA A 275 6.92 -10.17 -4.85
N VAL A 276 5.77 -9.93 -5.50
CA VAL A 276 5.09 -10.98 -6.28
C VAL A 276 5.55 -11.11 -7.73
N CYS A 277 5.98 -10.01 -8.36
CA CYS A 277 6.28 -9.97 -9.80
C CYS A 277 7.77 -9.94 -10.09
N PHE A 278 8.55 -9.26 -9.24
CA PHE A 278 9.85 -8.74 -9.67
C PHE A 278 11.00 -9.15 -8.80
N ASN A 279 10.76 -9.98 -7.78
CA ASN A 279 11.68 -10.43 -6.74
C ASN A 279 13.15 -10.45 -7.25
N SER A 280 13.77 -9.27 -7.16
CA SER A 280 15.08 -8.95 -7.73
C SER A 280 16.20 -9.48 -6.82
N LEU A 281 15.80 -10.27 -5.83
CA LEU A 281 16.62 -11.19 -5.06
C LEU A 281 16.31 -12.59 -5.59
N LYS A 282 17.12 -13.05 -6.56
CA LYS A 282 17.15 -14.44 -7.02
C LYS A 282 17.78 -15.37 -5.97
N THR A 283 17.33 -15.33 -4.73
CA THR A 283 17.76 -16.27 -3.70
C THR A 283 16.56 -17.02 -3.14
N SER A 284 16.58 -18.34 -3.36
CA SER A 284 15.63 -19.34 -2.84
C SER A 284 15.48 -19.36 -1.31
N ASN A 285 16.25 -18.54 -0.58
CA ASN A 285 16.14 -18.34 0.86
C ASN A 285 15.11 -17.27 1.27
N ASP A 286 14.67 -16.37 0.39
CA ASP A 286 13.81 -15.23 0.80
C ASP A 286 12.34 -15.60 0.93
N LEU A 287 11.84 -16.55 0.12
CA LEU A 287 10.52 -17.17 0.35
C LEU A 287 10.48 -18.00 1.65
N LYS A 288 11.61 -18.58 2.07
CA LYS A 288 11.74 -19.19 3.40
C LYS A 288 11.80 -18.13 4.51
N TYR A 289 12.27 -16.92 4.22
CA TYR A 289 12.28 -15.79 5.16
C TYR A 289 10.87 -15.27 5.42
N LEU A 290 10.05 -15.14 4.37
CA LEU A 290 8.61 -14.85 4.49
C LEU A 290 7.86 -15.91 5.33
N ARG A 291 8.28 -17.18 5.28
CA ARG A 291 7.77 -18.25 6.16
C ARG A 291 8.37 -18.22 7.57
N LYS A 292 9.59 -17.69 7.78
CA LYS A 292 10.28 -17.68 9.08
C LYS A 292 9.82 -16.56 10.01
N GLU A 293 9.44 -15.39 9.50
CA GLU A 293 8.94 -14.30 10.34
C GLU A 293 7.61 -14.64 11.03
N LYS A 294 6.80 -15.56 10.47
CA LYS A 294 5.63 -16.16 11.17
C LYS A 294 6.00 -16.77 12.53
N HIS A 295 7.17 -17.42 12.64
CA HIS A 295 7.57 -18.05 13.89
C HIS A 295 8.25 -17.09 14.88
N ILE A 296 8.85 -15.99 14.43
CA ILE A 296 9.52 -15.05 15.36
C ILE A 296 8.49 -14.27 16.18
N HIS A 297 7.28 -14.04 15.64
CA HIS A 297 6.18 -13.40 16.39
C HIS A 297 5.41 -14.34 17.32
N GLU A 298 5.46 -15.67 17.12
CA GLU A 298 4.89 -16.63 18.09
C GLU A 298 5.71 -16.72 19.40
N TYR A 299 7.02 -16.42 19.36
CA TYR A 299 7.88 -16.49 20.56
C TYR A 299 7.99 -15.19 21.37
N THR A 300 7.40 -14.08 20.92
CA THR A 300 7.35 -12.83 21.71
C THR A 300 6.07 -12.66 22.53
N HIS A 301 5.17 -13.65 22.51
CA HIS A 301 3.92 -13.67 23.30
C HIS A 301 3.91 -14.68 24.47
N ALA A 302 5.04 -15.32 24.78
CA ALA A 302 5.14 -16.31 25.87
C ALA A 302 5.95 -15.84 27.10
N GLY A 303 6.07 -14.53 27.35
CA GLY A 303 7.02 -14.06 28.36
C GLY A 303 6.77 -12.69 29.01
N VAL A 304 5.55 -12.37 29.42
CA VAL A 304 5.31 -11.49 30.59
C VAL A 304 4.02 -11.92 31.29
N SER A 305 4.13 -12.89 32.19
CA SER A 305 3.18 -13.12 33.27
C SER A 305 3.90 -13.80 34.41
N ARG A 306 4.50 -12.96 35.27
CA ARG A 306 4.54 -13.04 36.73
C ARG A 306 5.32 -11.85 37.27
#